data_AF-A0A0N4ZW76-F1
#
_entry.id   AF-A0A0N4ZW76-F1
#
_cell.length_a   1.000
_cell.length_b   1.000
_cell.length_c   1.000
_cell.angle_alpha   90.00
_cell.angle_beta   90.00
_cell.angle_gamma   90.00
#
_symmetry.space_group_name_H-M   'P 1'
#
loop_
_entity.id
_entity.type
_entity.pdbx_description
1 polymer ?
#
loop_
_entity_poly.entity_id
_entity_poly.type
_entity_poly.pdbx_seq_one_letter_code
_entity_poly.pdbx_strand_id
1 'polypeptide(L)'
;MKESLLFLSIILALIIANVFCADLLTLASSSLTQTYNTNCATAETEWLEWSSWGQCTDTCGSCGIHMRTRICLTTNSSCACSGAGTQLDYCNLNVCVYPRQTCCYQKTAQSYQGKFTCLTATSG
;
A
#
# COMPACT_ATOMS: atom_id res chain seq x y z
N MET A 1 28.82 51.44 12.32
CA MET A 1 29.65 50.46 11.57
C MET A 1 29.15 49.01 11.67
N LYS A 2 28.54 48.57 12.78
CA LYS A 2 27.93 47.22 12.90
C LYS A 2 26.64 47.02 12.10
N GLU A 3 25.82 48.06 11.98
CA GLU A 3 24.54 48.03 11.24
C GLU A 3 24.73 47.71 9.74
N SER A 4 25.65 48.38 9.03
CA SER A 4 25.91 48.10 7.60
C SER A 4 26.46 46.69 7.32
N LEU A 5 27.15 46.08 8.29
CA LEU A 5 27.68 44.73 8.14
C LEU A 5 26.57 43.66 8.25
N LEU A 6 25.56 43.92 9.09
CA LEU A 6 24.36 43.10 9.22
C LEU A 6 23.53 43.09 7.94
N PHE A 7 23.30 44.27 7.34
CA PHE A 7 22.58 44.34 6.05
C PHE A 7 23.29 43.56 4.94
N LEU A 8 24.62 43.69 4.82
CA LEU A 8 25.39 42.94 3.82
C LEU A 8 25.29 41.42 4.02
N SER A 9 25.32 40.96 5.28
CA SER A 9 25.19 39.53 5.61
C SER A 9 23.80 38.95 5.32
N ILE A 10 22.74 39.74 5.52
CA ILE A 10 21.35 39.34 5.23
C ILE A 10 21.13 39.26 3.71
N ILE A 11 21.65 40.23 2.95
CA ILE A 11 21.54 40.23 1.48
C ILE A 11 22.31 39.03 0.91
N LEU A 12 23.52 38.75 1.42
CA LEU A 12 24.30 37.58 1.01
C LEU A 12 23.58 36.27 1.33
N ALA A 13 22.96 36.15 2.51
CA ALA A 13 22.19 34.96 2.91
C ALA A 13 20.92 34.76 2.05
N LEU A 14 20.22 35.83 1.66
CA LEU A 14 19.06 35.78 0.77
C LEU A 14 19.44 35.40 -0.67
N ILE A 15 20.59 35.86 -1.15
CA ILE A 15 21.15 35.46 -2.46
C ILE A 15 21.54 33.97 -2.43
N ILE A 16 22.19 33.52 -1.35
CA ILE A 16 22.52 32.10 -1.14
C ILE A 16 21.23 31.25 -1.09
N ALA A 17 20.19 31.67 -0.38
CA ALA A 17 18.91 30.93 -0.35
C ALA A 17 18.24 30.81 -1.74
N ASN A 18 18.36 31.83 -2.60
CA ASN A 18 17.81 31.81 -3.96
C ASN A 18 18.66 31.00 -4.94
N VAL A 19 19.99 30.97 -4.80
CA VAL A 19 20.90 30.16 -5.64
C VAL A 19 20.77 28.67 -5.29
N PHE A 20 20.62 28.34 -4.00
CA PHE A 20 20.50 26.95 -3.54
C PHE A 20 19.13 26.30 -3.76
N CYS A 21 18.10 27.08 -4.14
CA CYS A 21 16.77 26.54 -4.47
C CYS A 21 16.68 26.11 -5.95
N ALA A 22 17.48 26.72 -6.84
CA ALA A 22 17.44 26.43 -8.28
C ALA A 22 18.30 25.21 -8.67
N ASP A 23 19.35 24.89 -7.92
CA ASP A 23 20.30 23.81 -8.27
C ASP A 23 20.14 22.51 -7.45
N LEU A 24 19.20 22.44 -6.49
CA LEU A 24 18.85 21.20 -5.76
C LEU A 24 17.45 20.67 -6.11
N LEU A 25 16.91 21.05 -7.27
CA LEU A 25 15.71 20.45 -7.85
C LEU A 25 16.02 19.56 -9.08
N THR A 26 17.29 19.30 -9.38
CA THR A 26 17.71 18.59 -10.60
C THR A 26 18.26 17.18 -10.38
N LEU A 27 18.04 16.55 -9.22
CA LEU A 27 18.42 15.14 -8.99
C LEU A 27 17.35 14.33 -8.23
N ALA A 28 16.21 14.09 -8.90
CA ALA A 28 15.34 12.90 -8.77
C ALA A 28 14.02 13.19 -9.49
N SER A 29 13.97 13.12 -10.81
CA SER A 29 13.69 11.85 -11.46
C SER A 29 13.92 12.06 -12.96
N SER A 30 15.04 11.58 -13.48
CA SER A 30 14.98 11.03 -14.82
C SER A 30 13.96 9.89 -14.71
N SER A 31 12.71 10.17 -15.08
CA SER A 31 11.76 9.13 -15.39
C SER A 31 12.50 8.20 -16.32
N LEU A 32 12.78 6.98 -15.87
CA LEU A 32 12.97 5.88 -16.79
C LEU A 32 11.60 5.68 -17.47
N THR A 33 11.17 6.62 -18.32
CA THR A 33 10.46 6.26 -19.53
C THR A 33 11.50 5.59 -20.42
N GLN A 34 11.95 4.42 -19.97
CA GLN A 34 12.27 3.38 -20.90
C GLN A 34 10.93 3.14 -21.60
N THR A 35 10.72 3.83 -22.72
CA THR A 35 9.70 3.48 -23.70
C THR A 35 10.10 2.12 -24.26
N TYR A 36 9.91 1.10 -23.45
CA TYR A 36 9.53 -0.19 -23.99
C TYR A 36 8.26 0.10 -24.77
N ASN A 37 8.37 0.13 -26.10
CA ASN A 37 7.25 0.19 -27.04
C ASN A 37 6.46 -1.13 -26.94
N THR A 38 5.95 -1.41 -25.75
CA THR A 38 5.12 -2.57 -25.50
C THR A 38 3.69 -2.11 -25.74
N ASN A 39 3.27 -2.19 -27.00
CA ASN A 39 1.88 -1.96 -27.33
C ASN A 39 1.05 -3.14 -26.81
N CYS A 40 0.41 -2.97 -25.66
CA CYS A 40 -0.51 -3.94 -25.07
C CYS A 40 -1.94 -3.83 -25.62
N ALA A 41 -2.22 -2.89 -26.54
CA ALA A 41 -3.57 -2.68 -27.07
C ALA A 41 -4.11 -3.89 -27.85
N THR A 42 -3.22 -4.74 -28.37
CA THR A 42 -3.59 -5.96 -29.09
C THR A 42 -3.27 -7.24 -28.30
N ALA A 43 -2.78 -7.12 -27.07
CA ALA A 43 -2.52 -8.28 -26.23
C ALA A 43 -3.83 -8.76 -25.62
N GLU A 44 -4.14 -10.03 -25.82
CA GLU A 44 -5.21 -10.69 -25.08
C GLU A 44 -4.68 -10.97 -23.68
N THR A 45 -5.44 -10.60 -22.66
CA THR A 45 -5.11 -10.84 -21.26
C THR A 45 -6.33 -11.41 -20.55
N GLU A 46 -6.12 -12.44 -19.75
CA GLU A 46 -7.18 -13.11 -19.02
C GLU A 46 -6.67 -13.53 -17.64
N TRP A 47 -7.45 -13.25 -16.60
CA TRP A 47 -7.17 -13.77 -15.28
C TRP A 47 -7.65 -15.21 -15.19
N LEU A 48 -6.77 -16.11 -14.77
CA LEU A 48 -7.22 -17.40 -14.25
C LEU A 48 -8.02 -17.21 -12.96
N GLU A 49 -8.74 -18.26 -12.60
CA GLU A 49 -9.43 -18.34 -11.34
C GLU A 49 -8.47 -18.13 -10.17
N TRP A 50 -9.01 -17.51 -9.12
CA TRP A 50 -8.27 -17.37 -7.88
C TRP A 50 -7.93 -18.74 -7.31
N SER A 51 -6.70 -18.85 -6.80
CA SER A 51 -6.34 -19.96 -5.93
C SER A 51 -7.28 -20.01 -4.73
N SER A 52 -7.37 -21.17 -4.11
CA SER A 52 -7.88 -21.25 -2.76
C SER A 52 -7.09 -20.33 -1.84
N TRP A 53 -7.77 -19.86 -0.81
CA TRP A 53 -7.12 -19.13 0.27
C TRP A 53 -6.07 -20.02 0.94
N GLY A 54 -4.89 -19.43 1.19
CA GLY A 54 -3.88 -20.03 2.05
C GLY A 54 -4.35 -20.16 3.48
N GLN A 55 -3.54 -20.84 4.29
CA GLN A 55 -3.81 -20.97 5.72
C GLN A 55 -3.79 -19.60 6.40
N CYS A 56 -4.67 -19.43 7.38
CA CYS A 56 -4.65 -18.26 8.23
C CYS A 56 -3.42 -18.28 9.13
N THR A 57 -2.77 -17.13 9.28
CA THR A 57 -1.59 -16.96 10.14
C THR A 57 -1.91 -16.99 11.64
N ASP A 58 -3.19 -16.97 12.00
CA ASP A 58 -3.68 -17.06 13.38
C ASP A 58 -5.00 -17.83 13.41
N THR A 59 -5.48 -18.24 14.58
CA THR A 59 -6.66 -19.11 14.72
C THR A 59 -7.87 -18.43 15.35
N CYS A 60 -7.76 -17.19 15.81
CA CYS A 60 -8.86 -16.44 16.42
C CYS A 60 -8.67 -14.93 16.34
N GLY A 61 -9.66 -14.19 16.82
CA GLY A 61 -9.65 -12.75 17.05
C GLY A 61 -9.61 -11.91 15.80
N SER A 62 -9.79 -12.50 14.61
CA SER A 62 -9.43 -11.84 13.35
C SER A 62 -7.99 -11.32 13.34
N CYS A 63 -7.10 -11.92 14.13
CA CYS A 63 -5.71 -11.49 14.31
C CYS A 63 -4.76 -12.00 13.20
N GLY A 64 -5.22 -13.01 12.44
CA GLY A 64 -4.51 -13.55 11.31
C GLY A 64 -4.98 -12.98 9.98
N ILE A 65 -4.07 -13.01 9.02
CA ILE A 65 -4.33 -12.82 7.59
C ILE A 65 -4.12 -14.12 6.83
N HIS A 66 -4.80 -14.23 5.70
CA HIS A 66 -4.59 -15.28 4.70
C HIS A 66 -4.47 -14.64 3.32
N MET A 67 -3.80 -15.35 2.41
CA MET A 67 -3.47 -14.85 1.08
C MET A 67 -4.00 -15.79 0.02
N ARG A 68 -4.43 -15.24 -1.11
CA ARG A 68 -4.66 -16.01 -2.34
C ARG A 68 -4.02 -15.30 -3.53
N THR A 69 -3.78 -16.06 -4.59
CA THR A 69 -3.15 -15.55 -5.80
C THR A 69 -3.92 -16.00 -7.03
N ARG A 70 -3.77 -15.30 -8.13
CA ARG A 70 -4.26 -15.71 -9.46
C ARG A 70 -3.18 -15.41 -10.48
N ILE A 71 -3.23 -16.12 -11.60
CA ILE A 71 -2.24 -15.99 -12.67
C ILE A 71 -2.90 -15.24 -13.83
N CYS A 72 -2.18 -14.27 -14.38
CA CYS A 72 -2.58 -13.61 -15.60
C CYS A 72 -2.04 -14.38 -16.79
N LEU A 73 -2.93 -14.84 -17.67
CA LEU A 73 -2.57 -15.31 -19.00
C LEU A 73 -2.49 -14.12 -19.95
N THR A 74 -1.49 -14.12 -20.81
CA THR A 74 -1.34 -13.10 -21.84
C THR A 74 -0.68 -13.66 -23.09
N THR A 75 -1.08 -13.15 -24.26
CA THR A 75 -0.42 -13.43 -25.53
C THR A 75 0.89 -12.66 -25.71
N ASN A 76 1.17 -11.67 -24.85
CA ASN A 76 2.41 -10.89 -24.86
C ASN A 76 3.00 -10.83 -23.44
N SER A 77 4.15 -11.47 -23.23
CA SER A 77 4.82 -11.56 -21.93
C SER A 77 5.23 -10.22 -21.32
N SER A 78 5.25 -9.15 -22.11
CA SER A 78 5.54 -7.79 -21.64
C SER A 78 4.29 -7.03 -21.21
N CYS A 79 3.11 -7.64 -21.32
CA CYS A 79 1.81 -7.10 -20.90
C CYS A 79 1.26 -7.85 -19.69
N ALA A 80 0.40 -7.20 -18.90
CA ALA A 80 -0.21 -7.77 -17.71
C ALA A 80 -1.70 -7.46 -17.65
N CYS A 81 -2.45 -8.31 -16.96
CA CYS A 81 -3.86 -8.11 -16.70
C CYS A 81 -4.06 -6.93 -15.74
N SER A 82 -5.15 -6.18 -15.94
CA SER A 82 -5.51 -5.10 -15.03
C SER A 82 -5.88 -5.62 -13.64
N GLY A 83 -5.33 -4.98 -12.61
CA GLY A 83 -5.58 -5.30 -11.20
C GLY A 83 -4.51 -6.17 -10.54
N ALA A 84 -4.72 -6.51 -9.27
CA ALA A 84 -3.74 -7.27 -8.50
C ALA A 84 -3.84 -8.78 -8.78
N GLY A 85 -2.68 -9.45 -8.81
CA GLY A 85 -2.55 -10.91 -8.84
C GLY A 85 -2.58 -11.57 -7.46
N THR A 86 -2.54 -10.76 -6.38
CA THR A 86 -2.51 -11.22 -5.00
C THR A 86 -3.58 -10.50 -4.19
N GLN A 87 -4.24 -11.22 -3.29
CA GLN A 87 -5.19 -10.67 -2.36
C GLN A 87 -4.89 -11.15 -0.94
N LEU A 88 -5.04 -10.24 0.02
CA LEU A 88 -4.97 -10.51 1.46
C LEU A 88 -6.33 -10.22 2.09
N ASP A 89 -6.70 -11.01 3.09
CA ASP A 89 -7.89 -10.77 3.91
C ASP A 89 -7.64 -11.23 5.35
N TYR A 90 -8.47 -10.76 6.29
CA TYR A 90 -8.46 -11.20 7.68
C TYR A 90 -9.31 -12.45 7.87
N CYS A 91 -8.80 -13.42 8.63
CA CYS A 91 -9.43 -14.72 8.81
C CYS A 91 -9.63 -15.08 10.28
N ASN A 92 -10.38 -16.17 10.51
CA ASN A 92 -10.66 -16.70 11.84
C ASN A 92 -11.27 -15.65 12.77
N LEU A 93 -12.45 -15.16 12.36
CA LEU A 93 -13.16 -14.07 13.01
C LEU A 93 -13.74 -14.43 14.39
N ASN A 94 -13.71 -15.69 14.79
CA ASN A 94 -14.13 -16.09 16.13
C ASN A 94 -13.28 -15.40 17.19
N VAL A 95 -13.89 -14.88 18.25
CA VAL A 95 -13.14 -14.20 19.32
C VAL A 95 -12.05 -15.09 19.92
N CYS A 96 -10.90 -14.50 20.24
CA CYS A 96 -9.93 -15.16 21.11
C CYS A 96 -10.40 -15.10 22.57
N VAL A 97 -9.98 -16.09 23.35
CA VAL A 97 -10.18 -16.11 24.81
C VAL A 97 -8.93 -15.60 25.53
N TYR A 98 -9.11 -15.15 26.79
CA TYR A 98 -8.01 -14.78 27.67
C TYR A 98 -6.93 -15.90 27.70
N PRO A 99 -5.62 -15.57 27.67
CA PRO A 99 -5.01 -14.25 27.88
C PRO A 99 -4.80 -13.41 26.61
N ARG A 100 -5.30 -13.87 25.45
CA ARG A 100 -5.11 -13.16 24.19
C ARG A 100 -6.09 -12.00 24.04
N GLN A 101 -5.74 -11.00 23.23
CA GLN A 101 -6.64 -9.94 22.84
C GLN A 101 -7.86 -10.53 22.11
N THR A 102 -9.08 -10.17 22.54
CA THR A 102 -10.32 -10.74 22.02
C THR A 102 -10.47 -10.56 20.50
N CYS A 103 -10.18 -9.35 19.99
CA CYS A 103 -10.24 -8.99 18.57
C CYS A 103 -9.10 -8.04 18.18
N CYS A 104 -8.49 -8.25 17.02
CA CYS A 104 -7.39 -7.42 16.49
C CYS A 104 -7.86 -6.43 15.39
N TYR A 105 -6.95 -5.53 14.97
CA TYR A 105 -7.10 -4.62 13.84
C TYR A 105 -8.40 -3.79 13.82
N GLN A 106 -8.68 -3.09 14.93
CA GLN A 106 -9.85 -2.20 15.07
C GLN A 106 -11.21 -2.90 14.87
N LYS A 107 -11.25 -4.22 15.08
CA LYS A 107 -12.49 -4.99 15.13
C LYS A 107 -12.94 -5.13 16.57
N THR A 108 -14.25 -5.23 16.76
CA THR A 108 -14.89 -5.41 18.07
C THR A 108 -15.67 -6.71 18.09
N ALA A 109 -15.79 -7.31 19.27
CA ALA A 109 -16.59 -8.51 19.45
C ALA A 109 -18.07 -8.13 19.33
N GLN A 110 -18.75 -8.70 18.33
CA GLN A 110 -20.16 -8.49 18.05
C GLN A 110 -20.86 -9.84 17.94
N SER A 111 -22.15 -9.88 18.27
CA SER A 111 -22.95 -11.10 18.08
C SER A 111 -23.30 -11.26 16.60
N TYR A 112 -22.87 -12.35 15.99
CA TYR A 112 -23.20 -12.71 14.62
C TYR A 112 -23.56 -14.20 14.56
N GLN A 113 -24.75 -14.53 14.04
CA GLN A 113 -25.27 -15.90 13.97
C GLN A 113 -25.18 -16.68 15.31
N GLY A 114 -25.47 -16.02 16.43
CA GLY A 114 -25.45 -16.65 17.75
C GLY A 114 -24.06 -16.87 18.35
N LYS A 115 -23.01 -16.33 17.74
CA LYS A 115 -21.62 -16.41 18.25
C LYS A 115 -20.96 -15.03 18.28
N PHE A 116 -20.08 -14.82 19.26
CA PHE A 116 -19.21 -13.64 19.27
C PHE A 116 -18.15 -13.73 18.18
N THR A 117 -18.16 -12.72 17.30
CA THR A 117 -17.31 -12.62 16.11
C THR A 117 -16.69 -11.23 16.05
N CYS A 118 -15.43 -11.14 15.65
CA CYS A 118 -14.70 -9.89 15.48
C CYS A 118 -15.04 -9.24 14.15
N LEU A 119 -15.85 -8.18 14.22
CA LEU A 119 -16.33 -7.44 13.05
C LEU A 119 -15.91 -5.98 13.14
N THR A 120 -15.82 -5.32 12.00
CA THR A 120 -15.63 -3.86 11.97
C THR A 120 -16.85 -3.19 12.60
N ALA A 121 -16.63 -2.13 13.37
CA ALA A 121 -17.74 -1.33 13.88
C ALA A 121 -18.50 -0.74 12.68
N THR A 122 -19.72 -1.21 12.44
CA THR A 122 -20.63 -0.53 11.53
C THR A 122 -21.01 0.79 12.21
N SER A 123 -20.58 1.92 11.64
CA SER A 123 -21.16 3.21 11.97
C SER A 123 -22.65 3.13 11.64
N GLY A 124 -23.49 3.05 12.68
CA GLY A 124 -24.94 3.20 12.55
C GLY A 124 -25.33 4.60 12.15
#